data_AF-A0A1X7JAG1-F1
#
_entry.id   AF-A0A1X7JAG1-F1
#
_cell.length_a   1.000
_cell.length_b   1.000
_cell.length_c   1.000
_cell.angle_alpha   90.00
_cell.angle_beta   90.00
_cell.angle_gamma   90.00
#
_symmetry.space_group_name_H-M   'P 1'
#
loop_
_entity.id
_entity.type
_entity.pdbx_description
1 polymer ?
#
loop_
_entity_poly.entity_id
_entity_poly.type
_entity_poly.pdbx_seq_one_letter_code
_entity_poly.pdbx_strand_id
1 'polypeptide(L)'
;MLALIIGVIVQNVLRFYFPFYIEKRLKKLRYTPRVSPKTGKPMKLLSEEEEDVYLDEGMQAEEDIFSVDYDVWVDEETGYTKIEKYSGHLHALQCSECNYQTLKVVKEEIIKSPTITEDGELMKYFKCSYCGHKARKTFHIAKLKEPTPETSTSDSTSASA
;
A
#
# COMPACT_ATOMS: atom_id res chain seq x y z
N MET A 1 -37.24 -0.20 11.50
CA MET A 1 -37.11 0.76 10.38
C MET A 1 -36.21 1.93 10.72
N LEU A 2 -36.54 2.80 11.69
CA LEU A 2 -35.69 3.95 12.05
C LEU A 2 -34.26 3.60 12.47
N ALA A 3 -34.07 2.56 13.30
CA ALA A 3 -32.73 2.13 13.72
C ALA A 3 -31.86 1.66 12.54
N LEU A 4 -32.46 0.98 11.55
CA LEU A 4 -31.76 0.59 10.32
C LEU A 4 -31.37 1.82 9.49
N ILE A 5 -32.26 2.80 9.36
CA ILE A 5 -31.98 4.04 8.65
C ILE A 5 -30.84 4.81 9.33
N ILE A 6 -30.88 4.97 10.66
CA ILE A 6 -29.81 5.62 11.43
C ILE A 6 -28.50 4.85 11.28
N GLY A 7 -28.53 3.52 11.36
CA GLY A 7 -27.35 2.67 11.17
C GLY A 7 -26.70 2.87 9.80
N VAL A 8 -27.50 2.91 8.73
CA VAL A 8 -27.02 3.18 7.37
C VAL A 8 -26.43 4.60 7.26
N ILE A 9 -27.07 5.61 7.86
CA ILE A 9 -26.55 6.98 7.87
C ILE A 9 -25.19 7.03 8.58
N VAL A 10 -25.09 6.47 9.79
CA VAL A 10 -23.83 6.41 10.55
C VAL A 10 -22.76 5.66 9.77
N GLN A 11 -23.09 4.52 9.17
CA GLN A 11 -22.16 3.74 8.36
C GLN A 11 -21.63 4.56 7.17
N ASN A 12 -22.49 5.31 6.47
CA ASN A 12 -22.07 6.17 5.37
C ASN A 12 -21.21 7.34 5.86
N VAL A 13 -21.57 7.96 6.99
CA VAL A 13 -20.76 9.03 7.60
C VAL A 13 -19.36 8.52 7.94
N LEU A 14 -19.27 7.36 8.60
CA LEU A 14 -18.00 6.73 8.95
C LEU A 14 -17.22 6.28 7.73
N ARG A 15 -17.89 5.83 6.66
CA ARG A 15 -17.22 5.37 5.45
C ARG A 15 -16.65 6.52 4.60
N PHE A 16 -17.34 7.65 4.52
CA PHE A 16 -16.98 8.73 3.59
C PHE A 16 -16.36 9.96 4.25
N TYR A 17 -16.82 10.37 5.43
CA TYR A 17 -16.38 11.62 6.06
C TYR A 17 -15.27 11.42 7.09
N PHE A 18 -15.31 10.29 7.81
CA PHE A 18 -14.30 10.00 8.83
C PHE A 18 -12.88 9.85 8.27
N PRO A 19 -12.64 9.19 7.11
CA PRO A 19 -11.30 9.09 6.53
C PRO A 19 -10.67 10.47 6.27
N PHE A 20 -11.42 11.39 5.65
CA PHE A 20 -10.95 12.75 5.38
C PHE A 20 -10.55 13.52 6.65
N TYR A 21 -11.35 13.39 7.72
CA TYR A 21 -11.02 14.01 9.01
C TYR A 21 -9.72 13.46 9.59
N ILE A 22 -9.53 12.14 9.52
CA ILE A 22 -8.32 11.47 10.01
C ILE A 22 -7.11 11.87 9.16
N GLU A 23 -7.21 11.85 7.83
CA GLU A 23 -6.14 12.27 6.93
C GLU A 23 -5.68 13.71 7.20
N LYS A 24 -6.62 14.65 7.34
CA LYS A 24 -6.29 16.05 7.67
C LYS A 24 -5.56 16.16 9.01
N ARG A 25 -5.98 15.38 10.01
CA ARG A 25 -5.33 15.37 11.33
C ARG A 25 -3.94 14.73 11.25
N LEU A 26 -3.78 13.62 10.55
CA LEU A 26 -2.49 12.95 10.35
C LEU A 26 -1.51 13.84 9.58
N LYS A 27 -1.97 14.51 8.53
CA LYS A 27 -1.18 15.49 7.78
C LYS A 27 -0.67 16.62 8.67
N LYS A 28 -1.54 17.15 9.54
CA LYS A 28 -1.13 18.16 10.53
C LYS A 28 -0.07 17.62 11.48
N LEU A 29 -0.23 16.39 11.98
CA LEU A 29 0.75 15.78 12.90
C LEU A 29 2.10 15.52 12.23
N ARG A 30 2.12 15.03 10.98
CA ARG A 30 3.33 14.78 10.20
C ARG A 30 4.17 16.06 10.07
N TYR A 31 3.55 17.13 9.56
CA TYR A 31 4.21 18.41 9.27
C TYR A 31 4.29 19.39 10.46
N THR A 32 3.95 18.96 11.67
CA THR A 32 4.17 19.82 12.86
C THR A 32 5.67 19.84 13.17
N PRO A 33 6.30 21.04 13.29
CA PRO A 33 7.72 21.15 13.57
C PRO A 33 8.17 20.36 14.79
N ARG A 34 9.27 19.62 14.63
CA ARG A 34 9.89 18.88 15.73
C ARG A 34 10.77 19.80 16.55
N VAL A 35 10.92 19.49 17.84
CA VAL A 35 11.76 20.26 18.74
C VAL A 35 13.11 19.58 18.86
N SER A 36 14.17 20.34 18.61
CA SER A 36 15.54 19.83 18.73
C SER A 36 15.85 19.52 20.20
N PRO A 37 16.40 18.32 20.50
CA PRO A 37 16.86 17.99 21.86
C PRO A 37 18.12 18.76 22.26
N LYS A 38 18.80 19.43 21.30
CA LYS A 38 20.03 20.20 21.56
C LYS A 38 19.75 21.65 21.90
N THR A 39 18.84 22.29 21.17
CA THR A 39 18.55 23.73 21.32
C THR A 39 17.19 24.03 21.92
N GLY A 40 16.26 23.06 21.90
CA GLY A 40 14.86 23.29 22.25
C GLY A 40 14.09 24.13 21.23
N LYS A 41 14.69 24.43 20.06
CA LYS A 41 14.08 25.21 18.99
C LYS A 41 13.33 24.32 17.99
N PRO A 42 12.34 24.87 17.25
CA PRO A 42 11.71 24.16 16.16
C PRO A 42 12.73 23.85 15.05
N MET A 43 12.69 22.62 14.54
CA MET A 43 13.51 22.13 13.44
C MET A 43 12.85 22.47 12.10
N LYS A 44 13.67 22.69 11.07
CA LYS A 44 13.23 22.84 9.67
C LYS A 44 12.98 21.44 9.08
N LEU A 45 11.86 21.27 8.39
CA LEU A 45 11.63 20.13 7.50
C LEU A 45 12.29 20.44 6.16
N LEU A 46 13.14 19.53 5.68
CA LEU A 46 13.79 19.65 4.38
C LEU A 46 12.81 19.32 3.24
N SER A 47 13.09 19.81 2.03
CA SER A 47 12.44 19.28 0.82
C SER A 47 13.06 17.95 0.41
N GLU A 48 12.37 17.22 -0.46
CA GLU A 48 12.82 15.94 -1.01
C GLU A 48 14.24 16.03 -1.61
N GLU A 49 14.57 17.14 -2.29
CA GLU A 49 15.91 17.31 -2.87
C GLU A 49 16.96 17.74 -1.82
N GLU A 50 16.54 18.44 -0.77
CA GLU A 50 17.44 18.84 0.33
C GLU A 50 17.79 17.65 1.22
N GLU A 51 16.90 16.67 1.34
CA GLU A 51 17.07 15.54 2.26
C GLU A 51 17.91 14.39 1.73
N ASP A 52 18.05 14.23 0.41
CA ASP A 52 18.90 13.22 -0.24
C ASP A 52 20.31 13.13 0.37
N VAL A 53 20.88 14.27 0.77
CA VAL A 53 22.22 14.36 1.37
C VAL A 53 22.31 13.66 2.74
N TYR A 54 21.18 13.50 3.42
CA TYR A 54 21.05 12.86 4.73
C TYR A 54 20.60 11.39 4.64
N LEU A 55 20.08 10.97 3.48
CA LEU A 55 19.59 9.62 3.24
C LEU A 55 20.70 8.76 2.63
N ASP A 56 20.76 7.48 3.04
CA ASP A 56 21.64 6.52 2.38
C ASP A 56 21.05 6.07 1.02
N GLU A 57 21.87 5.47 0.16
CA GLU A 57 21.44 5.03 -1.18
C GLU A 57 20.28 4.04 -1.15
N GLY A 58 20.15 3.24 -0.08
CA GLY A 58 19.07 2.27 0.05
C GLY A 58 17.75 2.93 0.48
N MET A 59 17.81 3.98 1.31
CA MET A 59 16.67 4.83 1.65
C MET A 59 16.17 5.58 0.42
N GLN A 60 17.08 6.21 -0.34
CA GLN A 60 16.76 6.84 -1.63
C GLN A 60 16.13 5.82 -2.59
N ALA A 61 16.65 4.60 -2.66
CA ALA A 61 16.05 3.55 -3.49
C ALA A 61 14.66 3.10 -3.01
N GLU A 62 14.32 3.23 -1.72
CA GLU A 62 12.96 3.00 -1.23
C GLU A 62 12.00 4.12 -1.66
N GLU A 63 12.47 5.36 -1.73
CA GLU A 63 11.73 6.56 -2.20
C GLU A 63 11.53 6.55 -3.70
N ASP A 64 12.56 6.19 -4.48
CA ASP A 64 12.52 6.05 -5.94
C ASP A 64 11.41 5.10 -6.41
N ILE A 65 11.12 4.07 -5.61
CA ILE A 65 10.02 3.12 -5.88
C ILE A 65 8.78 3.41 -5.04
N PHE A 66 8.76 4.52 -4.31
CA PHE A 66 7.68 5.01 -3.48
C PHE A 66 7.13 3.98 -2.47
N SER A 67 8.03 3.16 -1.94
CA SER A 67 7.73 2.14 -0.93
C SER A 67 7.79 2.69 0.47
N VAL A 68 8.68 3.66 0.67
CA VAL A 68 8.89 4.41 1.90
C VAL A 68 9.03 5.86 1.49
N ASP A 69 8.72 6.73 2.43
CA ASP A 69 8.80 8.17 2.33
C ASP A 69 9.48 8.62 3.63
N TYR A 70 10.65 9.26 3.53
CA TYR A 70 11.40 9.75 4.67
C TYR A 70 11.16 11.26 4.82
N ASP A 71 10.93 11.72 6.06
CA ASP A 71 10.98 13.15 6.37
C ASP A 71 12.28 13.42 7.13
N VAL A 72 13.11 14.33 6.63
CA VAL A 72 14.31 14.78 7.34
C VAL A 72 14.09 16.14 8.01
N TRP A 73 14.17 16.14 9.35
CA TRP A 73 14.14 17.36 10.17
C TRP A 73 15.55 17.77 10.57
N VAL A 74 15.90 19.03 10.41
CA VAL A 74 17.23 19.58 10.76
C VAL A 74 17.11 20.77 11.70
N ASP A 75 17.92 20.78 12.75
CA ASP A 75 18.22 21.97 13.53
C ASP A 75 19.35 22.76 12.86
N GLU A 76 19.00 23.91 12.27
CA GLU A 76 19.95 24.73 11.49
C GLU A 76 21.10 25.31 12.33
N GLU A 77 20.97 25.38 13.67
CA GLU A 77 22.03 25.92 14.53
C GLU A 77 23.07 24.87 14.91
N THR A 78 22.65 23.61 15.07
CA THR A 78 23.52 22.54 15.57
C THR A 78 23.80 21.44 14.56
N GLY A 79 23.06 21.40 13.45
CA GLY A 79 23.09 20.31 12.49
C GLY A 79 22.48 19.01 13.01
N TYR A 80 21.75 19.04 14.14
CA TYR A 80 21.07 17.84 14.63
C TYR A 80 19.96 17.43 13.65
N THR A 81 20.06 16.22 13.13
CA THR A 81 19.12 15.65 12.16
C THR A 81 18.23 14.61 12.83
N LYS A 82 16.95 14.60 12.48
CA LYS A 82 16.00 13.54 12.83
C LYS A 82 15.30 13.04 11.57
N ILE A 83 15.54 11.78 11.23
CA ILE A 83 14.92 11.11 10.08
C ILE A 83 13.70 10.34 10.59
N GLU A 84 12.55 10.53 9.96
CA GLU A 84 11.31 9.80 10.27
C GLU A 84 10.84 9.01 9.06
N LYS A 85 10.37 7.79 9.30
CA LYS A 85 9.98 6.84 8.25
C LYS A 85 8.45 6.74 8.13
N TYR A 86 7.93 6.92 6.92
CA TYR A 86 6.51 6.77 6.59
C TYR A 86 6.29 5.70 5.51
N SER A 87 5.11 5.07 5.50
CA SER A 87 4.74 4.15 4.43
C SER A 87 4.47 4.93 3.14
N GLY A 88 5.14 4.54 2.06
CA GLY A 88 4.87 5.07 0.73
C GLY A 88 3.56 4.54 0.14
N HIS A 89 3.24 4.99 -1.06
CA HIS A 89 1.99 4.61 -1.74
C HIS A 89 2.07 3.26 -2.49
N LEU A 90 3.28 2.75 -2.77
CA LEU A 90 3.47 1.44 -3.39
C LEU A 90 3.87 0.41 -2.33
N HIS A 91 3.34 -0.79 -2.46
CA HIS A 91 3.70 -1.90 -1.59
C HIS A 91 4.89 -2.66 -2.16
N ALA A 92 6.03 -2.57 -1.50
CA ALA A 92 7.19 -3.42 -1.73
C ALA A 92 7.57 -4.13 -0.43
N LEU A 93 8.12 -5.33 -0.56
CA LEU A 93 8.50 -6.14 0.59
C LEU A 93 9.93 -5.78 1.04
N GLN A 94 10.21 -6.01 2.31
CA GLN A 94 11.57 -5.97 2.82
C GLN A 94 12.42 -7.06 2.15
N CYS A 95 13.57 -6.67 1.60
CA CYS A 95 14.55 -7.59 1.04
C CYS A 95 15.32 -8.29 2.17
N SER A 96 15.49 -9.61 2.08
CA SER A 96 16.24 -10.41 3.06
C SER A 96 17.75 -10.17 3.04
N GLU A 97 18.30 -9.63 1.94
CA GLU A 97 19.75 -9.39 1.81
C GLU A 97 20.14 -7.99 2.29
N CYS A 98 19.40 -6.94 1.87
CA CYS A 98 19.76 -5.55 2.15
C CYS A 98 18.83 -4.85 3.14
N ASN A 99 17.74 -5.49 3.61
CA ASN A 99 16.78 -4.96 4.58
C ASN A 99 15.97 -3.70 4.18
N TYR A 100 16.19 -3.15 3.00
CA TYR A 100 15.33 -2.11 2.42
C TYR A 100 14.04 -2.71 1.82
N GLN A 101 12.94 -1.95 1.84
CA GLN A 101 11.63 -2.31 1.28
C GLN A 101 11.60 -2.14 -0.24
N THR A 102 12.57 -2.73 -0.94
CA THR A 102 12.76 -2.58 -2.39
C THR A 102 12.43 -3.85 -3.19
N LEU A 103 11.90 -4.89 -2.53
CA LEU A 103 11.59 -6.18 -3.16
C LEU A 103 10.20 -6.17 -3.80
N LYS A 104 10.14 -6.02 -5.13
CA LYS A 104 8.91 -5.95 -5.93
C LYS A 104 8.67 -7.20 -6.78
N VAL A 105 7.40 -7.48 -7.09
CA VAL A 105 7.02 -8.54 -8.04
C VAL A 105 7.43 -8.11 -9.45
N VAL A 106 8.14 -8.97 -10.16
CA VAL A 106 8.58 -8.73 -11.56
C VAL A 106 7.94 -9.67 -12.57
N LYS A 107 7.50 -10.86 -12.12
CA LYS A 107 6.81 -11.84 -12.95
C LYS A 107 5.84 -12.63 -12.08
N GLU A 108 4.69 -12.94 -12.64
CA GLU A 108 3.74 -13.90 -12.07
C GLU A 108 3.52 -15.03 -13.07
N GLU A 109 3.38 -16.25 -12.58
CA GLU A 109 3.23 -17.44 -13.41
C GLU A 109 2.30 -18.44 -12.73
N ILE A 110 1.25 -18.85 -13.44
CA ILE A 110 0.34 -19.89 -12.97
C ILE A 110 1.02 -21.24 -13.19
N ILE A 111 1.37 -21.92 -12.11
CA ILE A 111 2.01 -23.24 -12.15
C ILE A 111 0.95 -24.34 -12.31
N LYS A 112 -0.19 -24.16 -11.64
CA LYS A 112 -1.35 -25.05 -11.73
C LYS A 112 -2.61 -24.20 -11.92
N SER A 113 -3.31 -24.40 -13.03
CA SER A 113 -4.58 -23.70 -13.26
C SER A 113 -5.66 -24.22 -12.30
N PRO A 114 -6.48 -23.33 -11.70
CA PRO A 114 -7.58 -23.76 -10.84
C PRO A 114 -8.66 -24.46 -11.67
N THR A 115 -9.27 -25.48 -11.10
CA THR A 115 -10.45 -26.17 -11.66
C THR A 115 -11.66 -25.92 -10.76
N ILE A 116 -12.81 -26.53 -11.06
CA ILE A 116 -14.01 -26.44 -10.20
C ILE A 116 -13.80 -27.23 -8.89
N THR A 117 -12.99 -28.29 -8.94
CA THR A 117 -12.76 -29.21 -7.81
C THR A 117 -11.45 -28.95 -7.09
N GLU A 118 -10.45 -28.38 -7.76
CA GLU A 118 -9.10 -28.20 -7.24
C GLU A 118 -8.64 -26.75 -7.29
N ASP A 119 -7.90 -26.34 -6.26
CA ASP A 119 -7.22 -25.06 -6.24
C ASP A 119 -6.06 -25.02 -7.25
N GLY A 120 -5.77 -23.82 -7.71
CA GLY A 120 -4.60 -23.52 -8.52
C GLY A 120 -3.42 -23.05 -7.69
N GLU A 121 -2.28 -22.89 -8.35
CA GLU A 121 -1.04 -22.40 -7.76
C GLU A 121 -0.43 -21.29 -8.62
N LEU A 122 -0.07 -20.18 -7.98
CA LEU A 122 0.57 -19.02 -8.58
C LEU A 122 1.98 -18.87 -8.01
N MET A 123 2.99 -18.79 -8.86
CA MET A 123 4.35 -18.41 -8.48
C MET A 123 4.56 -16.92 -8.77
N LYS A 124 4.92 -16.14 -7.74
CA LYS A 124 5.40 -14.77 -7.91
C LYS A 124 6.91 -14.73 -7.80
N TYR A 125 7.55 -14.13 -8.79
CA TYR A 125 8.98 -13.84 -8.82
C TYR A 125 9.19 -12.39 -8.39
N PHE A 126 10.08 -12.20 -7.44
CA PHE A 126 10.43 -10.91 -6.88
C PHE A 126 11.86 -10.54 -7.25
N LYS A 127 12.12 -9.24 -7.40
CA LYS A 127 13.45 -8.68 -7.56
C LYS A 127 13.57 -7.39 -6.74
N CYS A 128 14.64 -7.30 -5.97
CA CYS A 128 15.03 -6.09 -5.25
C CYS A 128 15.51 -5.03 -6.25
N SER A 129 14.95 -3.82 -6.23
CA SER A 129 15.42 -2.72 -7.09
C SER A 129 16.79 -2.19 -6.67
N TYR A 130 17.13 -2.25 -5.38
CA TYR A 130 18.41 -1.78 -4.85
C TYR A 130 19.54 -2.79 -5.06
N CYS A 131 19.54 -3.90 -4.31
CA CYS A 131 20.65 -4.88 -4.36
C CYS A 131 20.53 -5.95 -5.45
N GLY A 132 19.41 -5.99 -6.20
CA GLY A 132 19.20 -6.96 -7.28
C GLY A 132 18.85 -8.39 -6.84
N HIS A 133 18.75 -8.66 -5.53
CA HIS A 133 18.35 -9.96 -4.99
C HIS A 133 17.04 -10.47 -5.61
N LYS A 134 16.98 -11.78 -5.91
CA LYS A 134 15.82 -12.42 -6.52
C LYS A 134 15.23 -13.45 -5.56
N ALA A 135 13.92 -13.39 -5.38
CA ALA A 135 13.17 -14.34 -4.56
C ALA A 135 11.95 -14.86 -5.33
N ARG A 136 11.38 -15.97 -4.88
CA ARG A 136 10.12 -16.49 -5.42
C ARG A 136 9.24 -17.01 -4.28
N LYS A 137 7.93 -16.82 -4.39
CA LYS A 137 6.95 -17.32 -3.43
C LYS A 137 5.74 -17.88 -4.16
N THR A 138 5.26 -19.03 -3.68
CA THR A 138 4.03 -19.66 -4.16
C THR A 138 2.82 -19.12 -3.39
N PHE A 139 1.72 -18.93 -4.09
CA PHE A 139 0.43 -18.50 -3.58
C PHE A 139 -0.66 -19.45 -4.09
N HIS A 140 -1.69 -19.65 -3.28
CA HIS A 140 -2.85 -20.46 -3.66
C HIS A 140 -3.86 -19.63 -4.45
N ILE A 141 -4.41 -20.21 -5.52
CA ILE A 141 -5.50 -19.65 -6.32
C ILE A 141 -6.76 -20.43 -6.01
N ALA A 142 -7.83 -19.74 -5.58
CA ALA A 142 -9.09 -20.40 -5.28
C ALA A 142 -9.67 -21.11 -6.52
N LYS A 143 -10.28 -22.29 -6.29
CA LYS A 143 -11.08 -23.03 -7.28
C LYS A 143 -12.16 -22.17 -7.95
N LEU A 144 -12.53 -22.56 -9.18
CA LEU A 144 -13.57 -21.90 -9.95
C LEU A 144 -14.96 -22.18 -9.36
N LYS A 145 -15.88 -21.21 -9.51
CA LYS A 145 -17.29 -21.40 -9.16
C LYS A 145 -17.97 -22.27 -10.20
N GLU A 146 -18.89 -23.13 -9.75
CA GLU A 146 -19.76 -23.90 -10.65
C GLU A 146 -20.63 -22.95 -11.48
N PRO A 147 -20.86 -23.24 -12.77
CA PRO A 147 -21.80 -22.49 -13.58
C PRO A 147 -23.21 -22.68 -13.01
N THR A 148 -23.83 -21.59 -12.56
CA THR A 148 -25.26 -21.58 -12.21
C THR A 148 -26.08 -21.93 -13.44
N PRO A 149 -27.01 -22.90 -13.38
CA PRO A 149 -27.89 -23.18 -14.51
C PRO A 149 -28.79 -21.97 -14.77
N GLU A 150 -28.64 -21.38 -15.96
CA GLU A 150 -29.54 -20.35 -16.44
C GLU A 150 -30.92 -20.97 -16.69
N THR A 151 -31.91 -20.58 -15.90
CA THR A 151 -33.32 -20.91 -16.13
C THR A 151 -33.73 -20.31 -17.48
N SER A 152 -33.77 -21.14 -18.51
CA SER A 152 -34.35 -20.81 -19.82
C SER A 152 -35.85 -20.58 -19.65
N THR A 153 -36.28 -19.32 -19.57
CA THR A 153 -37.68 -18.94 -19.74
C THR A 153 -38.06 -19.19 -21.21
N SER A 154 -38.74 -20.30 -21.46
CA SER A 154 -39.37 -20.61 -22.73
C SER A 154 -40.62 -19.74 -22.91
N ASP A 155 -40.49 -18.59 -23.58
CA ASP A 155 -41.64 -17.84 -24.09
C ASP A 155 -42.23 -18.56 -25.30
N SER A 156 -43.30 -19.32 -25.06
CA SER A 156 -44.14 -19.92 -26.10
C SER A 156 -45.13 -18.89 -26.62
N THR A 157 -44.80 -18.22 -27.73
CA THR A 157 -45.75 -17.36 -28.48
C THR A 157 -46.50 -18.21 -29.50
N SER A 158 -47.71 -18.65 -29.17
CA SER A 158 -48.65 -19.24 -30.12
C SER A 158 -49.41 -18.14 -30.86
N ALA A 159 -49.06 -17.92 -32.13
CA ALA A 159 -49.90 -17.17 -33.08
C ALA A 159 -50.80 -18.17 -33.82
N SER A 160 -52.10 -17.89 -33.89
CA SER A 160 -53.05 -18.56 -34.78
C SER A 160 -53.84 -17.51 -35.53
N ALA A 161 -54.01 -17.79 -36.82
CA ALA A 161 -54.59 -16.96 -37.87
C ALA A 161 -56.12 -16.85 -37.78
#